data_AF-A0A351JPB2-F1
#
_entry.id   AF-A0A351JPB2-F1
#
_cell.length_a   1.000
_cell.length_b   1.000
_cell.length_c   1.000
_cell.angle_alpha   90.00
_cell.angle_beta   90.00
_cell.angle_gamma   90.00
#
_symmetry.space_group_name_H-M   'P 1'
#
loop_
_entity.id
_entity.type
_entity.pdbx_description
1 polymer ?
#
loop_
_entity_poly.entity_id
_entity_poly.type
_entity_poly.pdbx_seq_one_letter_code
_entity_poly.pdbx_strand_id
1 'polypeptide(L)'
;MLPGNTADPAAFREALFYLREVLGMTRAVLCCDRGMASEANLQAMREAGLPYIVATRLRGSNRVAEEGLAQPGRYQLVAENLQVKEVQLEDVGDRYIVCLNPRGAEEDRRNRDGVLAHRTCLAYLEST
;
A
#
# COMPACT_ATOMS: atom_id res chain seq x y z
N MET A 1 -0.30 19.86 19.13
CA MET A 1 0.18 18.48 18.91
C MET A 1 -1.01 17.65 18.51
N LEU A 2 -1.06 17.16 17.26
CA LEU A 2 -2.09 16.20 16.84
C LEU A 2 -1.71 14.81 17.40
N PRO A 3 -2.63 14.10 18.08
CA PRO A 3 -2.35 12.79 18.66
C PRO A 3 -2.04 11.78 17.53
N GLY A 4 -0.88 11.15 17.66
CA GLY A 4 -0.38 10.20 16.67
C GLY A 4 -1.28 8.98 16.52
N ASN A 5 -1.29 8.48 15.28
CA ASN A 5 -1.77 7.18 14.83
C ASN A 5 -3.22 7.05 14.35
N THR A 6 -3.90 8.17 14.11
CA THR A 6 -5.03 8.18 13.17
C THR A 6 -4.74 9.29 12.18
N ALA A 7 -4.51 8.94 10.91
CA ALA A 7 -4.65 9.90 9.84
C ALA A 7 -6.12 10.28 9.77
N ASP A 8 -6.54 11.15 10.68
CA ASP A 8 -7.87 11.74 10.67
C ASP A 8 -8.04 12.39 9.29
N PRO A 9 -9.01 11.96 8.48
CA PRO A 9 -9.24 12.50 7.15
C PRO A 9 -9.38 14.03 7.18
N ALA A 10 -9.90 14.60 8.27
CA ALA A 10 -9.99 16.04 8.45
C ALA A 10 -8.60 16.70 8.56
N ALA A 11 -7.74 16.20 9.45
CA ALA A 11 -6.38 16.72 9.62
C ALA A 11 -5.54 16.56 8.33
N PHE A 12 -5.74 15.46 7.60
CA PHE A 12 -5.06 15.25 6.33
C PHE A 12 -5.53 16.26 5.25
N ARG A 13 -6.84 16.53 5.17
CA ARG A 13 -7.39 17.56 4.28
C ARG A 13 -6.88 18.96 4.63
N GLU A 14 -6.81 19.30 5.91
CA GLU A 14 -6.25 20.60 6.35
C GLU A 14 -4.77 20.72 5.94
N ALA A 15 -3.99 19.66 6.09
CA ALA A 15 -2.59 19.67 5.65
C ALA A 15 -2.47 19.87 4.14
N LEU A 16 -3.31 19.20 3.33
CA LEU A 16 -3.35 19.39 1.88
C LEU A 16 -3.74 20.81 1.48
N PHE A 17 -4.76 21.37 2.13
CA PHE A 17 -5.17 22.76 1.93
C PHE A 17 -4.03 23.72 2.27
N TYR A 18 -3.37 23.53 3.41
CA TYR A 18 -2.25 24.38 3.82
C TYR A 18 -1.08 24.34 2.83
N LEU A 19 -0.71 23.15 2.37
CA LEU A 19 0.36 22.99 1.37
C LEU A 19 0.04 23.70 0.05
N ARG A 20 -1.22 23.64 -0.38
CA ARG A 20 -1.66 24.22 -1.65
C ARG A 20 -1.93 25.71 -1.60
N GLU A 21 -2.80 26.13 -0.68
CA GLU A 21 -3.36 27.48 -0.65
C GLU A 21 -2.50 28.43 0.19
N VAL A 22 -1.85 27.93 1.25
CA VAL A 22 -1.01 28.78 2.11
C VAL A 22 0.44 28.82 1.63
N LEU A 23 1.02 27.65 1.32
CA LEU A 23 2.41 27.58 0.85
C LEU A 23 2.56 27.73 -0.67
N GLY A 24 1.45 27.70 -1.43
CA GLY A 24 1.49 27.87 -2.88
C GLY A 24 2.22 26.75 -3.62
N MET A 25 2.32 25.55 -3.05
CA MET A 25 3.04 24.45 -3.69
C MET A 25 2.29 23.96 -4.92
N THR A 26 2.87 24.21 -6.10
CA THR A 26 2.29 23.81 -7.40
C THR A 26 2.82 22.46 -7.89
N ARG A 27 3.94 21.98 -7.36
CA ARG A 27 4.59 20.73 -7.78
C ARG A 27 5.07 19.93 -6.58
N ALA A 28 4.20 19.10 -6.04
CA ALA A 28 4.53 18.14 -4.98
C ALA A 28 3.92 16.78 -5.32
N VAL A 29 4.63 15.69 -4.97
CA VAL A 29 4.08 14.32 -4.99
C VAL A 29 3.94 13.87 -3.55
N LEU A 30 2.75 13.45 -3.16
CA LEU A 30 2.47 12.98 -1.81
C LEU A 30 2.83 11.50 -1.71
N CYS A 31 3.65 11.13 -0.74
CA CYS A 31 3.98 9.73 -0.46
C CYS A 31 3.30 9.34 0.86
N CYS A 32 2.33 8.43 0.80
CA CYS A 32 1.57 7.99 1.96
C CYS A 32 1.76 6.50 2.24
N ASP A 33 1.87 6.17 3.53
CA ASP A 33 2.00 4.79 3.96
C ASP A 33 0.66 4.04 3.89
N ARG A 34 0.73 2.71 3.92
CA ARG A 34 -0.42 1.78 3.85
C ARG A 34 -1.47 1.97 4.93
N GLY A 35 -1.12 2.59 6.06
CA GLY A 35 -2.07 2.96 7.10
C GLY A 35 -2.99 4.13 6.71
N MET A 36 -2.63 4.90 5.68
CA MET A 36 -3.37 6.08 5.21
C MET A 36 -4.21 5.82 3.97
N ALA A 37 -4.21 4.58 3.45
CA ALA A 37 -4.88 4.17 2.21
C ALA A 37 -6.40 3.93 2.35
N SER A 38 -7.08 4.66 3.24
CA SER A 38 -8.55 4.59 3.34
C SER A 38 -9.19 5.29 2.13
N GLU A 39 -10.38 4.84 1.72
CA GLU A 39 -11.08 5.44 0.57
C GLU A 39 -11.35 6.94 0.78
N ALA A 40 -11.68 7.35 2.00
CA ALA A 40 -11.88 8.76 2.34
C ALA A 40 -10.61 9.61 2.15
N ASN A 41 -9.44 9.06 2.48
CA ASN A 41 -8.17 9.76 2.30
C ASN A 41 -7.75 9.80 0.82
N LEU A 42 -7.94 8.70 0.09
CA LEU A 42 -7.70 8.67 -1.36
C LEU A 42 -8.57 9.69 -2.07
N GLN A 43 -9.86 9.76 -1.72
CA GLN A 43 -10.77 10.76 -2.25
C GLN A 43 -10.32 12.19 -1.94
N ALA A 44 -9.87 12.46 -0.72
CA ALA A 44 -9.31 13.76 -0.35
C ALA A 44 -8.05 14.13 -1.16
N MET A 45 -7.17 13.16 -1.45
CA MET A 45 -6.01 13.39 -2.31
C MET A 45 -6.42 13.70 -3.76
N ARG A 46 -7.41 12.97 -4.29
CA ARG A 46 -7.99 13.21 -5.64
C ARG A 46 -8.58 14.62 -5.74
N GLU A 47 -9.34 15.05 -4.72
CA GLU A 47 -9.93 16.39 -4.65
C GLU A 47 -8.89 17.51 -4.53
N ALA A 48 -7.78 17.29 -3.82
CA ALA A 48 -6.70 18.27 -3.71
C ALA A 48 -5.94 18.48 -5.05
N GLY A 49 -6.07 17.56 -6.00
CA GLY A 49 -5.46 17.64 -7.33
C GLY A 49 -3.92 17.54 -7.30
N LEU A 50 -3.34 17.03 -6.21
CA LEU A 50 -1.90 16.78 -6.10
C LEU A 50 -1.62 15.32 -6.47
N PRO A 51 -0.58 15.03 -7.27
CA PRO A 51 -0.19 13.66 -7.56
C PRO A 51 0.26 12.96 -6.27
N TYR A 52 -0.04 11.66 -6.16
CA TYR A 52 0.27 10.88 -4.97
C TYR A 52 0.72 9.46 -5.30
N ILE A 53 1.42 8.85 -4.34
CA ILE A 53 1.82 7.45 -4.30
C ILE A 53 1.41 6.93 -2.93
N VAL A 54 0.50 5.96 -2.89
CA VAL A 54 0.03 5.35 -1.65
C VAL A 54 0.35 3.86 -1.66
N ALA A 55 0.97 3.36 -0.60
CA ALA A 55 1.18 1.94 -0.44
C ALA A 55 -0.16 1.22 -0.17
N THR A 56 -0.47 0.16 -0.91
CA THR A 56 -1.67 -0.64 -0.66
C THR A 56 -1.36 -1.80 0.29
N ARG A 57 -2.25 -2.05 1.26
CA ARG A 57 -2.12 -3.20 2.15
C ARG A 57 -2.45 -4.50 1.41
N LEU A 58 -1.50 -5.42 1.30
CA LEU A 58 -1.69 -6.74 0.68
C LEU A 58 -2.41 -7.77 1.56
N ARG A 59 -2.50 -7.54 2.87
CA ARG A 59 -3.02 -8.50 3.85
C ARG A 59 -4.35 -8.06 4.43
N GLY A 60 -5.29 -8.99 4.52
CA GLY A 60 -6.66 -8.72 4.97
C GLY A 60 -7.49 -8.23 3.79
N SER A 61 -8.49 -9.03 3.41
CA SER A 61 -9.49 -8.86 2.34
C SER A 61 -9.49 -7.48 1.67
N ASN A 62 -8.49 -7.25 0.82
CA ASN A 62 -8.33 -6.02 0.07
C ASN A 62 -8.52 -6.37 -1.40
N ARG A 63 -9.73 -6.08 -1.89
CA ARG A 63 -10.15 -6.44 -3.25
C ARG A 63 -9.18 -5.96 -4.31
N VAL A 64 -8.72 -4.72 -4.21
CA VAL A 64 -7.77 -4.11 -5.16
C VAL A 64 -6.44 -4.85 -5.18
N ALA A 65 -5.94 -5.24 -4.00
CA ALA A 65 -4.71 -6.01 -3.90
C ALA A 65 -4.88 -7.42 -4.49
N GLU A 66 -6.02 -8.07 -4.23
CA GLU A 66 -6.33 -9.40 -4.76
C GLU A 66 -6.46 -9.40 -6.29
N GLU A 67 -7.23 -8.46 -6.85
CA GLU A 67 -7.42 -8.30 -8.30
C GLU A 67 -6.10 -7.95 -9.00
N GLY A 68 -5.33 -7.01 -8.45
CA GLY A 68 -4.04 -6.60 -9.04
C GLY A 68 -2.98 -7.72 -9.01
N LEU A 69 -3.00 -8.55 -7.97
CA LEU A 69 -2.13 -9.73 -7.90
C LEU A 69 -2.59 -10.85 -8.83
N ALA A 70 -3.90 -11.01 -9.04
CA ALA A 70 -4.46 -12.02 -9.92
C ALA A 70 -4.24 -11.70 -11.42
N GLN A 71 -4.12 -10.42 -11.79
CA GLN A 71 -3.94 -10.04 -13.18
C GLN A 71 -2.57 -10.52 -13.72
N PRO A 72 -2.52 -11.39 -14.75
CA PRO A 72 -1.26 -11.82 -15.33
C PRO A 72 -0.58 -10.66 -16.07
N GLY A 73 0.75 -10.62 -16.08
CA GLY A 73 1.48 -9.59 -16.82
C GLY A 73 3.00 -9.68 -16.65
N ARG A 74 3.72 -9.00 -17.53
CA ARG A 74 5.19 -9.01 -17.55
C ARG A 74 5.74 -7.98 -16.56
N TYR A 75 6.65 -8.43 -15.70
CA TYR A 75 7.40 -7.53 -14.84
C TYR A 75 8.56 -6.87 -15.60
N GLN A 76 8.82 -5.62 -15.26
CA GLN A 76 9.94 -4.83 -15.74
C GLN A 76 10.92 -4.62 -14.60
N LEU A 77 12.22 -4.85 -14.84
CA LEU A 77 13.27 -4.60 -13.86
C LEU A 77 13.58 -3.10 -13.83
N VAL A 78 13.32 -2.44 -12.68
CA VAL A 78 13.56 -1.00 -12.49
C VAL A 78 14.83 -0.75 -11.67
N ALA A 79 15.16 -1.67 -10.76
CA ALA A 79 16.41 -1.69 -10.04
C ALA A 79 16.81 -3.14 -9.73
N GLU A 80 18.04 -3.36 -9.25
CA GLU A 80 18.61 -4.71 -8.99
C GLU A 80 17.66 -5.64 -8.23
N ASN A 81 16.92 -5.10 -7.26
CA ASN A 81 15.97 -5.86 -6.41
C ASN A 81 14.54 -5.33 -6.50
N LEU A 82 14.18 -4.68 -7.61
CA LEU A 82 12.84 -4.14 -7.80
C LEU A 82 12.33 -4.42 -9.22
N GLN A 83 11.32 -5.27 -9.27
CA GLN A 83 10.55 -5.56 -10.47
C GLN A 83 9.17 -4.94 -10.31
N VAL A 84 8.65 -4.30 -11.35
CA VAL A 84 7.33 -3.66 -11.32
C VAL A 84 6.45 -4.13 -12.46
N LYS A 85 5.15 -4.18 -12.22
CA LYS A 85 4.12 -4.47 -13.21
C LYS A 85 2.97 -3.50 -13.02
N GLU A 86 2.59 -2.80 -14.07
CA GLU A 86 1.37 -2.00 -14.06
C GLU A 86 0.15 -2.90 -14.22
N VAL A 87 -0.90 -2.62 -13.44
CA VAL A 87 -2.17 -3.35 -13.47
C VAL A 87 -3.29 -2.37 -13.70
N GLN A 88 -4.18 -2.71 -14.64
CA GLN A 88 -5.39 -1.95 -14.90
C GLN A 88 -6.55 -2.68 -14.24
N LEU A 89 -7.13 -2.01 -13.25
CA LEU A 89 -8.32 -2.48 -12.55
C LEU A 89 -9.53 -1.72 -13.08
N GLU A 90 -10.56 -2.46 -13.46
CA GLU A 90 -11.83 -1.87 -13.91
C GLU A 90 -12.50 -1.17 -12.72
N ASP A 91 -13.21 -0.06 -12.98
CA ASP A 91 -13.91 0.75 -11.98
C ASP A 91 -13.06 1.37 -10.87
N VAL A 92 -11.73 1.41 -11.02
CA VAL A 92 -10.84 2.11 -10.10
C VAL A 92 -10.23 3.31 -10.82
N GLY A 93 -10.45 4.51 -10.27
CA GLY A 93 -9.96 5.77 -10.86
C GLY A 93 -8.45 5.97 -10.77
N ASP A 94 -7.75 5.07 -10.08
CA ASP A 94 -6.33 5.15 -9.78
C ASP A 94 -5.49 4.12 -10.53
N ARG A 95 -4.24 4.47 -10.81
CA ARG A 95 -3.26 3.57 -11.42
C ARG A 95 -2.55 2.75 -10.35
N TYR A 96 -2.55 1.43 -10.52
CA TYR A 96 -1.89 0.51 -9.60
C TYR A 96 -0.62 -0.08 -10.20
N ILE A 97 0.40 -0.19 -9.36
CA ILE A 97 1.69 -0.77 -9.72
C ILE A 97 2.01 -1.86 -8.69
N VAL A 98 2.13 -3.09 -9.17
CA VAL A 98 2.60 -4.22 -8.37
C VAL A 98 4.11 -4.20 -8.34
N CYS A 99 4.67 -4.01 -7.15
CA CYS A 99 6.10 -4.03 -6.91
C CYS A 99 6.51 -5.37 -6.28
N LEU A 100 7.45 -6.05 -6.93
CA LEU A 100 8.06 -7.29 -6.46
C LEU A 100 9.53 -7.04 -6.14
N ASN A 101 9.91 -7.28 -4.88
CA ASN A 101 11.29 -7.37 -4.46
C ASN A 101 11.65 -8.85 -4.23
N PRO A 102 12.49 -9.46 -5.09
CA PRO A 102 12.83 -10.88 -4.96
C PRO A 102 13.50 -11.25 -3.63
N ARG A 103 14.35 -10.37 -3.08
CA ARG A 103 14.99 -10.61 -1.77
C ARG A 103 13.98 -10.56 -0.64
N GLY A 104 13.12 -9.53 -0.65
CA GLY A 104 12.04 -9.40 0.33
C GLY A 104 11.03 -10.55 0.24
N ALA A 105 10.74 -11.04 -0.96
CA ALA A 105 9.85 -12.19 -1.16
C ALA A 105 10.41 -13.48 -0.55
N GLU A 106 11.73 -13.68 -0.65
CA GLU A 106 12.42 -14.82 -0.02
C GLU A 106 12.43 -14.71 1.51
N GLU A 107 12.65 -13.52 2.06
CA GLU A 107 12.53 -13.27 3.51
C GLU A 107 11.10 -13.50 4.01
N ASP A 108 10.10 -12.99 3.29
CA ASP A 108 8.69 -13.21 3.58
C ASP A 108 8.31 -14.70 3.53
N ARG A 109 8.91 -15.46 2.61
CA ARG A 109 8.74 -16.92 2.53
C ARG A 109 9.31 -17.60 3.77
N ARG A 110 10.56 -17.29 4.15
CA ARG A 110 11.20 -17.85 5.36
C ARG A 110 10.42 -17.52 6.63
N ASN A 111 9.95 -16.29 6.75
CA ASN A 111 9.13 -15.87 7.88
C ASN A 111 7.80 -16.65 7.93
N ARG A 112 7.16 -16.86 6.77
CA ARG A 112 5.94 -17.66 6.67
C ARG A 112 6.17 -19.11 7.05
N ASP A 113 7.24 -19.72 6.56
CA ASP A 113 7.60 -21.11 6.86
C ASP A 113 7.86 -21.29 8.37
N GLY A 114 8.54 -20.32 9.01
CA GLY A 114 8.74 -20.31 10.46
C GLY A 114 7.43 -20.21 11.25
N VAL A 115 6.51 -19.34 10.84
CA VAL A 115 5.18 -19.21 11.48
C VAL A 115 4.34 -20.49 11.29
N LEU A 116 4.37 -21.10 10.10
CA LEU A 116 3.67 -22.36 9.85
C LEU A 116 4.23 -23.49 10.71
N ALA A 117 5.56 -23.65 10.75
CA ALA A 117 6.21 -24.65 11.58
C ALA A 117 5.86 -24.50 13.06
N HIS A 118 5.85 -23.27 13.58
CA HIS A 118 5.45 -23.00 14.95
C HIS A 118 3.99 -23.38 15.21
N ARG A 119 3.06 -23.00 14.31
CA ARG A 119 1.62 -23.35 14.45
C ARG A 119 1.38 -24.85 14.36
N THR A 120 2.07 -25.56 13.48
CA THR A 120 1.98 -27.02 13.37
C THR A 120 2.51 -27.71 14.63
N CYS A 121 3.61 -27.21 15.19
CA CYS A 121 4.19 -27.75 16.42
C CYS A 121 3.25 -27.57 17.63
N LEU A 122 2.65 -26.38 17.79
CA LEU A 122 1.65 -26.13 18.83
C LEU A 122 0.43 -27.05 18.69
N ALA A 123 -0.11 -27.20 17.47
CA ALA A 123 -1.22 -28.11 17.21
C ALA A 123 -0.88 -29.58 17.54
N TYR A 124 0.37 -29.99 17.34
CA TYR A 124 0.85 -31.35 17.68
C TYR A 124 0.99 -31.56 19.20
N LEU A 125 1.41 -30.53 19.94
CA LEU A 125 1.49 -30.56 21.41
C LEU A 125 0.12 -30.51 22.09
N GLU A 126 -0.86 -29.83 21.49
CA GLU A 126 -2.24 -29.77 22.00
C GLU A 126 -3.07 -31.04 21.70
N SER A 127 -2.55 -31.95 20.86
CA SER A 127 -3.20 -33.21 20.50
C SER A 127 -2.60 -34.44 21.21
N THR A 128 -1.70 -34.23 22.17
CA THR A 128 -1.17 -35.24 23.12
C THR A 128 -1.70 -34.95 24.52
#